data_AF-A0A520K6P2-F1
#
_entry.id   AF-A0A520K6P2-F1
#
_cell.length_a   1.000
_cell.length_b   1.000
_cell.length_c   1.000
_cell.angle_alpha   90.00
_cell.angle_beta   90.00
_cell.angle_gamma   90.00
#
_symmetry.space_group_name_H-M   'P 1'
#
loop_
_entity.id
_entity.type
_entity.pdbx_description
1 polymer ?
#
loop_
_entity_poly.entity_id
_entity_poly.type
_entity_poly.pdbx_seq_one_letter_code
_entity_poly.pdbx_strand_id
1 'polypeptide(L)'
;MLQYLVYFLVGGAVVTAISVLAEKGHPLLAGVVTLFPSITLVSFYFIGKSTGNEAVAATAKSCFIALSVWIPYILTIIWLSPRIGTNKALVIGVLIFIVLACALIYANRFVGVVQT
;
A
#
# COMPACT_ATOMS: atom_id res chain seq x y z
N MET A 1 -9.81 4.23 23.26
CA MET A 1 -8.71 5.20 23.35
C MET A 1 -7.34 4.52 23.35
N LEU A 2 -7.05 3.59 24.28
CA LEU A 2 -5.77 2.87 24.32
C LEU A 2 -5.41 2.13 23.01
N GLN A 3 -6.39 1.51 22.35
CA GLN A 3 -6.19 0.83 21.06
C GLN A 3 -5.63 1.74 19.95
N TYR A 4 -6.04 3.01 19.91
CA TYR A 4 -5.56 3.96 18.90
C TYR A 4 -4.14 4.42 19.18
N LEU A 5 -3.75 4.50 20.46
CA LEU A 5 -2.36 4.75 20.85
C LEU A 5 -1.46 3.60 20.41
N VAL A 6 -1.91 2.35 20.58
CA VAL A 6 -1.17 1.18 20.11
C VAL A 6 -1.02 1.20 18.59
N TYR A 7 -2.09 1.51 17.83
CA TYR A 7 -2.02 1.63 16.37
C TYR A 7 -1.05 2.73 15.93
N PHE A 8 -1.08 3.88 16.61
CA PHE A 8 -0.15 4.98 16.35
C PHE A 8 1.31 4.56 16.61
N LEU A 9 1.59 3.92 17.74
CA LEU A 9 2.95 3.47 18.07
C LEU A 9 3.45 2.41 17.09
N VAL A 10 2.61 1.47 16.67
CA VAL A 10 2.98 0.46 15.67
C VAL A 10 3.28 1.12 14.33
N GLY A 11 2.39 2.00 13.85
CA GLY A 11 2.62 2.74 12.60
C GLY A 11 3.88 3.59 12.65
N GLY A 12 4.04 4.38 13.72
CA GLY A 12 5.23 5.21 13.95
C GLY A 12 6.51 4.39 14.01
N ALA A 13 6.52 3.29 14.76
CA ALA A 13 7.69 2.41 14.88
C ALA A 13 8.10 1.79 13.53
N VAL A 14 7.12 1.36 12.72
CA VAL A 14 7.40 0.82 11.37
C VAL A 14 7.99 1.89 10.46
N VAL A 15 7.41 3.09 10.44
CA VAL A 15 7.96 4.22 9.65
C VAL A 15 9.37 4.58 10.10
N THR A 16 9.61 4.68 11.41
CA THR A 16 10.95 4.92 11.97
C THR A 16 11.92 3.82 11.57
N ALA A 17 11.54 2.54 11.64
CA ALA A 17 12.40 1.42 11.25
C ALA A 17 12.79 1.48 9.77
N ILE A 18 11.84 1.80 8.89
CA ILE A 18 12.10 1.99 7.46
C ILE A 18 13.12 3.11 7.24
N SER A 19 12.92 4.27 7.86
CA SER A 19 13.82 5.43 7.75
C SER A 19 15.23 5.10 8.26
N VAL A 20 15.35 4.52 9.45
CA VAL A 20 16.65 4.16 10.04
C VAL A 20 17.39 3.13 9.18
N LEU A 21 16.70 2.13 8.63
CA LEU A 21 17.33 1.15 7.74
C LEU A 21 17.82 1.79 6.45
N ALA A 22 17.04 2.70 5.86
CA ALA A 22 17.44 3.42 4.65
C ALA A 22 18.65 4.33 4.92
N GLU A 23 18.63 5.10 6.01
CA GLU A 23 19.72 6.00 6.42
C GLU A 23 21.02 5.26 6.74
N LYS A 24 20.94 4.05 7.30
CA LYS A 24 22.10 3.19 7.59
C LYS A 24 22.67 2.48 6.36
N GLY A 25 22.18 2.76 5.15
CA GLY A 25 22.68 2.16 3.92
C GLY A 25 22.13 0.76 3.63
N HIS A 26 20.97 0.41 4.21
CA HIS A 26 20.27 -0.86 3.94
C HIS A 26 18.94 -0.65 3.18
N PRO A 27 18.96 -0.07 1.97
CA PRO A 27 17.73 0.29 1.24
C PRO A 27 16.87 -0.93 0.85
N LEU A 28 17.49 -2.10 0.60
CA LEU A 28 16.74 -3.33 0.34
C LEU A 28 15.92 -3.77 1.56
N LEU A 29 16.52 -3.74 2.76
CA LEU A 29 15.82 -4.07 4.00
C LEU A 29 14.72 -3.05 4.29
N ALA A 30 14.99 -1.75 4.10
CA ALA A 30 13.97 -0.72 4.22
C ALA A 30 12.78 -0.97 3.28
N GLY A 31 13.03 -1.40 2.04
CA GLY A 31 12.00 -1.79 1.07
C GLY A 31 11.20 -3.02 1.50
N VAL A 32 11.86 -4.06 2.01
CA VAL A 32 11.19 -5.26 2.55
C VAL A 32 10.28 -4.90 3.73
N VAL A 33 10.77 -4.07 4.66
CA VAL A 33 9.97 -3.62 5.82
C VAL A 33 8.81 -2.73 5.38
N THR A 34 9.00 -1.90 4.35
CA THR A 34 7.92 -1.08 3.76
C THR A 34 6.77 -1.94 3.22
N LEU A 35 7.09 -3.12 2.65
CA LEU A 35 6.11 -4.05 2.11
C LEU A 35 5.63 -5.12 3.10
N PHE A 36 6.08 -5.05 4.35
CA PHE A 36 5.65 -6.00 5.37
C PHE A 36 4.12 -5.91 5.54
N PRO A 37 3.38 -7.03 5.49
CA PRO A 37 1.92 -7.05 5.37
C PRO A 37 1.19 -6.76 6.70
N SER A 38 1.62 -5.73 7.44
CA SER A 38 1.06 -5.37 8.74
C SER A 38 -0.40 -4.94 8.64
N ILE A 39 -0.70 -3.98 7.76
CA ILE A 39 -2.06 -3.45 7.56
C ILE A 39 -2.98 -4.53 6.97
N THR A 40 -2.51 -5.26 5.95
CA THR A 40 -3.32 -6.30 5.29
C THR A 40 -3.60 -7.49 6.21
N LEU A 41 -2.64 -7.92 7.04
CA LEU A 41 -2.84 -8.99 8.00
C LEU A 41 -3.94 -8.64 9.02
N VAL A 42 -3.90 -7.44 9.59
CA VAL A 42 -4.92 -7.00 10.56
C VAL A 42 -6.28 -6.84 9.88
N SER A 43 -6.32 -6.25 8.67
CA SER A 43 -7.55 -6.12 7.90
C SER A 43 -8.17 -7.48 7.55
N PHE A 44 -7.38 -8.44 7.07
CA PHE A 44 -7.87 -9.78 6.73
C PHE A 44 -8.36 -10.54 7.95
N TYR A 45 -7.71 -10.39 9.10
CA TYR A 45 -8.19 -10.97 10.35
C TYR A 45 -9.59 -10.46 10.70
N PHE A 46 -9.80 -9.15 10.67
CA PHE A 46 -11.11 -8.56 11.00
C PHE A 46 -12.17 -8.89 9.95
N ILE A 47 -11.84 -8.83 8.65
CA ILE A 47 -12.76 -9.22 7.56
C ILE A 47 -13.16 -10.68 7.73
N GLY A 48 -12.22 -11.58 8.04
CA GLY A 48 -12.52 -12.99 8.27
C GLY A 48 -13.44 -13.21 9.47
N LYS A 49 -13.27 -12.41 10.53
CA LYS A 49 -14.15 -12.44 11.71
C LYS A 49 -15.54 -11.85 11.46
N SER A 50 -15.66 -10.79 10.66
CA SER A 50 -16.93 -10.08 10.45
C SER A 50 -17.75 -10.65 9.29
N THR A 51 -17.08 -11.09 8.22
CA THR A 51 -17.70 -11.35 6.91
C THR A 51 -17.34 -12.74 6.37
N GLY A 52 -16.39 -13.44 6.99
CA GLY A 52 -16.01 -14.81 6.66
C GLY A 52 -14.85 -14.93 5.65
N ASN A 53 -14.43 -16.17 5.41
CA ASN A 53 -13.20 -16.49 4.67
C ASN A 53 -13.27 -16.11 3.18
N GLU A 54 -14.45 -16.20 2.56
CA GLU A 54 -14.64 -15.84 1.15
C GLU A 54 -14.40 -14.34 0.91
N ALA A 55 -14.84 -13.50 1.84
CA ALA A 55 -14.59 -12.05 1.79
C ALA A 55 -13.10 -11.72 1.92
N VAL A 56 -12.35 -12.48 2.73
CA VAL A 56 -10.89 -12.35 2.83
C VAL A 56 -10.24 -12.68 1.48
N ALA A 57 -10.62 -13.80 0.86
CA ALA A 57 -10.08 -14.22 -0.43
C ALA A 57 -10.40 -13.21 -1.55
N ALA A 58 -11.63 -12.69 -1.60
CA ALA A 58 -12.03 -11.65 -2.54
C ALA A 58 -11.25 -10.35 -2.35
N THR A 59 -11.02 -9.95 -1.08
CA THR A 59 -10.22 -8.76 -0.76
C THR A 59 -8.76 -8.98 -1.15
N ALA A 60 -8.18 -10.14 -0.88
CA ALA A 60 -6.82 -10.49 -1.28
C ALA A 60 -6.65 -10.48 -2.81
N LYS A 61 -7.62 -11.01 -3.56
CA LYS A 61 -7.67 -10.92 -5.03
C LYS A 61 -7.70 -9.46 -5.49
N SER A 62 -8.47 -8.61 -4.81
CA SER A 62 -8.51 -7.16 -5.09
C SER A 62 -7.16 -6.50 -4.85
N CYS A 63 -6.47 -6.83 -3.75
CA CYS A 63 -5.11 -6.35 -3.47
C CYS A 63 -4.13 -6.76 -4.58
N PHE A 64 -4.23 -8.00 -5.07
CA PHE A 64 -3.39 -8.49 -6.17
C PHE A 64 -3.62 -7.69 -7.46
N ILE A 65 -4.87 -7.44 -7.83
CA ILE A 65 -5.20 -6.64 -9.01
C ILE A 65 -4.74 -5.19 -8.84
N ALA A 66 -4.87 -4.62 -7.63
CA ALA A 66 -4.39 -3.27 -7.32
C ALA A 66 -2.87 -3.10 -7.43
N LEU A 67 -2.08 -4.19 -7.50
CA LEU A 67 -0.65 -4.10 -7.81
C LEU A 67 -0.40 -3.45 -9.18
N SER A 68 -1.33 -3.62 -10.13
CA SER A 68 -1.26 -2.94 -11.45
C SER A 68 -1.26 -1.41 -11.33
N VAL A 69 -1.82 -0.85 -10.26
CA VAL A 69 -1.84 0.59 -9.96
C VAL A 69 -0.62 0.99 -9.12
N TRP A 70 -0.22 0.12 -8.18
CA TRP A 70 0.91 0.36 -7.30
C TRP A 70 2.26 0.35 -8.04
N ILE A 71 2.43 -0.51 -9.03
CA ILE A 71 3.68 -0.60 -9.81
C ILE A 71 3.99 0.73 -10.53
N PRO A 72 3.07 1.34 -11.32
CA PRO A 72 3.28 2.67 -11.90
C PRO A 72 3.61 3.77 -10.88
N TYR A 73 2.97 3.73 -9.70
CA TYR A 73 3.28 4.65 -8.61
C TYR A 73 4.75 4.55 -8.18
N ILE A 74 5.25 3.35 -7.87
CA ILE A 74 6.64 3.18 -7.45
C ILE A 74 7.62 3.48 -8.58
N LEU A 75 7.32 3.09 -9.82
CA LEU A 75 8.14 3.46 -10.98
C LEU A 75 8.26 4.98 -11.13
N THR A 76 7.17 5.71 -10.85
CA THR A 76 7.19 7.17 -10.82
C THR A 76 8.15 7.69 -9.75
N ILE A 77 8.12 7.13 -8.53
CA ILE A 77 9.04 7.54 -7.45
C ILE A 77 10.49 7.22 -7.83
N ILE A 78 10.78 6.02 -8.34
CA ILE A 78 12.12 5.60 -8.77
C ILE A 78 12.66 6.57 -9.83
N TRP A 79 11.83 6.96 -10.80
CA TRP A 79 12.26 7.78 -11.93
C TRP A 79 12.30 9.28 -11.59
N LEU A 80 11.31 9.81 -10.87
CA LEU A 80 11.21 11.26 -10.62
C LEU A 80 12.03 11.73 -9.41
N SER A 81 12.18 10.91 -8.36
CA SER A 81 12.89 11.34 -7.14
C SER A 81 14.30 11.89 -7.41
N PRO A 82 15.17 11.24 -8.23
CA PRO A 82 16.50 11.77 -8.53
C PRO A 82 16.50 12.96 -9.50
N ARG A 83 15.39 13.23 -10.21
CA ARG A 83 15.30 14.26 -11.26
C ARG A 83 14.71 15.58 -10.78
N ILE A 84 13.67 15.51 -9.97
CA ILE A 84 12.89 16.69 -9.55
C ILE A 84 12.77 16.82 -8.02
N GLY A 85 13.44 15.93 -7.28
CA GLY A 85 13.41 15.85 -5.83
C GLY A 85 12.24 15.02 -5.29
N THR A 86 12.45 14.42 -4.11
CA THR A 86 11.53 13.47 -3.47
C THR A 86 10.13 14.04 -3.24
N ASN A 87 10.03 15.27 -2.73
CA ASN A 87 8.73 15.87 -2.38
C ASN A 87 7.81 15.99 -3.60
N LYS A 88 8.34 16.46 -4.74
CA LYS A 88 7.57 16.57 -5.99
C LYS A 88 7.25 15.20 -6.58
N ALA A 89 8.20 14.27 -6.54
CA ALA A 89 7.99 12.90 -7.00
C ALA A 89 6.87 12.20 -6.23
N LEU A 90 6.82 12.35 -4.90
CA LEU A 90 5.75 11.79 -4.05
C LEU A 90 4.37 12.34 -4.41
N VAL A 91 4.23 13.66 -4.57
CA VAL A 91 2.96 14.28 -4.96
C VAL A 91 2.49 13.74 -6.32
N ILE A 92 3.37 13.72 -7.32
CA ILE A 92 3.03 13.22 -8.67
C ILE A 92 2.69 11.72 -8.62
N GLY A 93 3.46 10.92 -7.88
CA GLY A 93 3.20 9.50 -7.71
C GLY A 93 1.82 9.24 -7.10
N VAL A 94 1.44 9.96 -6.04
CA VAL A 94 0.12 9.81 -5.41
C VAL A 94 -1.00 10.20 -6.39
N LEU A 95 -0.83 11.27 -7.16
CA LEU A 95 -1.80 11.66 -8.19
C LEU A 95 -1.98 10.56 -9.25
N ILE A 96 -0.87 9.96 -9.74
CA ILE A 96 -0.92 8.84 -10.66
C ILE A 96 -1.63 7.64 -10.04
N PHE A 97 -1.33 7.31 -8.79
CA PHE A 97 -2.00 6.24 -8.05
C PHE A 97 -3.51 6.45 -8.00
N ILE A 98 -3.96 7.65 -7.62
CA ILE A 98 -5.39 7.99 -7.51
C ILE A 98 -6.09 7.86 -8.86
N VAL A 99 -5.51 8.44 -9.92
CA VAL A 99 -6.09 8.39 -11.27
C VAL A 99 -6.23 6.94 -11.75
N LEU A 100 -5.18 6.14 -11.61
CA LEU A 100 -5.18 4.74 -12.03
C LEU A 100 -6.09 3.87 -11.15
N ALA A 101 -6.18 4.14 -9.84
CA ALA A 101 -7.12 3.45 -8.95
C ALA A 101 -8.57 3.73 -9.35
N CYS A 102 -8.91 5.00 -9.64
CA CYS A 102 -10.23 5.37 -10.14
C CYS A 102 -10.54 4.68 -11.48
N ALA A 103 -9.58 4.66 -12.40
CA ALA A 103 -9.73 3.96 -13.68
C ALA A 103 -9.92 2.45 -13.50
N LEU A 104 -9.17 1.82 -12.59
CA LEU A 104 -9.29 0.40 -12.27
C LEU A 104 -10.66 0.07 -11.68
N ILE A 105 -11.13 0.86 -10.71
CA ILE A 105 -12.45 0.67 -10.09
C ILE A 105 -13.55 0.85 -11.13
N TYR A 106 -13.45 1.88 -11.98
CA TYR A 106 -14.39 2.12 -13.07
C TYR A 106 -14.40 0.93 -14.05
N ALA A 107 -13.24 0.46 -14.50
CA ALA A 107 -13.13 -0.68 -15.40
C ALA A 107 -13.68 -1.98 -14.78
N ASN A 108 -13.44 -2.23 -13.49
CA ASN A 108 -13.96 -3.41 -12.80
C ASN A 108 -15.49 -3.47 -12.80
N ARG A 109 -16.19 -2.33 -12.82
CA ARG A 109 -17.66 -2.31 -12.94
C ARG A 109 -18.17 -2.92 -14.25
N PHE A 110 -17.37 -2.89 -15.32
CA PHE A 110 -17.75 -3.45 -16.62
C PHE A 110 -17.26 -4.89 -16.82
N VAL A 111 -16.08 -5.21 -16.27
CA VAL A 111 -15.44 -6.53 -16.48
C VAL A 111 -15.80 -7.53 -15.37
N GLY A 112 -16.19 -7.07 -14.17
CA GLY A 112 -16.60 -7.93 -13.06
C GLY A 112 -15.48 -8.82 -12.50
N VAL A 113 -14.22 -8.39 -12.56
CA VAL A 113 -13.05 -9.20 -12.16
C VAL A 113 -13.10 -9.55 -10.66
N VAL A 114 -13.61 -8.63 -9.85
CA VAL A 114 -13.94 -8.84 -8.43
C VAL A 114 -15.39 -8.39 -8.20
N GLN A 115 -16.19 -9.23 -7.55
CA GLN A 115 -17.52 -8.87 -7.06
C GLN A 115 -17.38 -7.77 -5.99
N THR A 116 -17.90 -6.59 -6.30
CA THR A 116 -17.99 -5.44 -5.40
C THR A 116 -19.33 -5.39 -4.70
#